data_AF-A0A5C5YLQ3-F1
#
_entry.id   AF-A0A5C5YLQ3-F1
#
_cell.length_a   1.000
_cell.length_b   1.000
_cell.length_c   1.000
_cell.angle_alpha   90.00
_cell.angle_beta   90.00
_cell.angle_gamma   90.00
#
_symmetry.space_group_name_H-M   'P 1'
#
loop_
_entity.id
_entity.type
_entity.pdbx_description
1 polymer ?
#
loop_
_entity_poly.entity_id
_entity_poly.type
_entity_poly.pdbx_seq_one_letter_code
_entity_poly.pdbx_strand_id
1 'polypeptide(L)'
;MVAMDPNDPASVERASAIIRQHADMFGASIRSSIYNSWLRSKDIDAIESKYRNFLDSALRDFRADPDEYMLSIDMGRQAPSEQPIGDSSNDGGSEDQQIRIGVYIFWIGLAPQRRNHETLEGEIRKVMDDSLKALRDDPEDFGSEFHWTSP
;
A
#
# COMPACT_ATOMS: atom_id res chain seq x y z
N MET A 1 -6.13 -9.39 -14.23
CA MET A 1 -5.03 -10.02 -13.48
C MET A 1 -5.56 -11.35 -12.97
N VAL A 2 -4.78 -12.43 -12.95
CA VAL A 2 -5.24 -13.68 -12.31
C VAL A 2 -5.43 -13.35 -10.84
N ALA A 3 -6.66 -13.41 -10.33
CA ALA A 3 -6.94 -13.24 -8.91
C ALA A 3 -6.06 -14.25 -8.15
N MET A 4 -5.18 -13.76 -7.29
CA MET A 4 -4.37 -14.64 -6.45
C MET A 4 -5.32 -15.27 -5.43
N ASP A 5 -5.60 -16.55 -5.57
CA ASP A 5 -6.45 -17.27 -4.62
C ASP A 5 -5.62 -17.63 -3.38
N PRO A 6 -5.99 -17.16 -2.18
CA PRO A 6 -5.26 -17.48 -0.95
C PRO A 6 -5.26 -18.98 -0.59
N ASN A 7 -6.16 -19.78 -1.19
CA ASN A 7 -6.27 -21.23 -1.03
C ASN A 7 -5.53 -22.03 -2.11
N ASP A 8 -5.06 -21.38 -3.18
CA ASP A 8 -4.27 -22.02 -4.23
C ASP A 8 -2.77 -22.01 -3.85
N PRO A 9 -2.13 -23.18 -3.65
CA PRO A 9 -0.72 -23.24 -3.30
C PRO A 9 0.21 -22.53 -4.30
N ALA A 10 -0.14 -22.47 -5.59
CA ALA A 10 0.68 -21.79 -6.60
C ALA A 10 0.59 -20.26 -6.46
N SER A 11 -0.59 -19.74 -6.15
CA SER A 11 -0.81 -18.32 -5.82
C SER A 11 -0.09 -17.93 -4.53
N VAL A 12 -0.10 -18.80 -3.52
CA VAL A 12 0.65 -18.62 -2.27
C VAL A 12 2.15 -18.61 -2.50
N GLU A 13 2.69 -19.55 -3.28
CA GLU A 13 4.13 -19.58 -3.57
C GLU A 13 4.53 -18.37 -4.43
N ARG A 14 3.68 -17.95 -5.38
CA ARG A 14 3.92 -16.73 -6.17
C ARG A 14 3.91 -15.47 -5.31
N ALA A 15 2.95 -15.31 -4.40
CA ALA A 15 2.92 -14.18 -3.46
C ALA A 15 4.12 -14.23 -2.51
N SER A 16 4.46 -15.41 -1.97
CA SER A 16 5.63 -15.61 -1.12
C SER A 16 6.93 -15.31 -1.86
N ALA A 17 7.04 -15.70 -3.14
CA ALA A 17 8.18 -15.39 -3.99
C ALA A 17 8.27 -13.88 -4.26
N ILE A 18 7.14 -13.20 -4.53
CA ILE A 18 7.11 -11.74 -4.65
C ILE A 18 7.58 -11.08 -3.35
N ILE A 19 7.08 -11.51 -2.19
CA ILE A 19 7.53 -10.98 -0.89
C ILE A 19 9.01 -11.31 -0.64
N ARG A 20 9.52 -12.49 -1.00
CA ARG A 20 10.94 -12.83 -0.77
C ARG A 20 11.88 -12.10 -1.73
N GLN A 21 11.51 -12.03 -3.01
CA GLN A 21 12.28 -11.39 -4.08
C GLN A 21 12.23 -9.87 -3.97
N HIS A 22 11.15 -9.35 -3.39
CA HIS A 22 10.85 -7.95 -3.29
C HIS A 22 10.35 -7.59 -1.89
N ALA A 23 11.06 -8.07 -0.85
CA ALA A 23 10.73 -7.81 0.55
C ALA A 23 10.55 -6.31 0.83
N ASP A 24 11.32 -5.49 0.11
CA ASP A 24 11.30 -4.04 0.23
C ASP A 24 10.38 -3.35 -0.79
N MET A 25 9.74 -4.04 -1.73
CA MET A 25 8.91 -3.38 -2.76
C MET A 25 7.64 -2.79 -2.17
N PHE A 26 7.01 -3.46 -1.20
CA PHE A 26 5.86 -2.86 -0.50
C PHE A 26 6.28 -1.58 0.24
N GLY A 27 7.41 -1.63 0.97
CA GLY A 27 7.98 -0.44 1.61
C GLY A 27 8.41 0.63 0.62
N ALA A 28 8.96 0.27 -0.55
CA ALA A 28 9.33 1.20 -1.61
C ALA A 28 8.11 1.85 -2.25
N SER A 29 7.02 1.10 -2.47
CA SER A 29 5.76 1.66 -2.97
C SER A 29 5.15 2.64 -1.95
N ILE A 30 5.12 2.29 -0.66
CA ILE A 30 4.66 3.22 0.38
C ILE A 30 5.54 4.47 0.43
N ARG A 31 6.87 4.33 0.44
CA ARG A 31 7.80 5.46 0.44
C ARG A 31 7.65 6.34 -0.79
N SER A 32 7.49 5.76 -1.98
CA SER A 32 7.28 6.50 -3.22
C SER A 32 5.97 7.32 -3.17
N SER A 33 4.90 6.75 -2.64
CA SER A 33 3.62 7.47 -2.50
C SER A 33 3.68 8.57 -1.45
N ILE A 34 4.30 8.30 -0.29
CA ILE A 34 4.58 9.31 0.73
C ILE A 34 5.43 10.44 0.13
N TYR A 35 6.45 10.11 -0.66
CA TYR A 35 7.33 11.08 -1.31
C TYR A 35 6.57 11.97 -2.30
N ASN A 36 5.74 11.37 -3.15
CA ASN A 36 4.88 12.12 -4.08
C ASN A 36 3.88 13.03 -3.35
N SER A 37 3.30 12.55 -2.25
CA SER A 37 2.45 13.36 -1.38
C SER A 37 3.22 14.52 -0.72
N TRP A 38 4.47 14.28 -0.30
CA TRP A 38 5.37 15.31 0.24
C TRP A 38 5.78 16.35 -0.79
N LEU A 39 6.12 15.95 -2.01
CA LEU A 39 6.45 16.88 -3.10
C LEU A 39 5.32 17.88 -3.36
N ARG A 40 4.06 17.43 -3.22
CA ARG A 40 2.86 18.23 -3.47
C ARG A 40 2.49 19.13 -2.30
N SER A 41 2.50 18.62 -1.07
CA SER A 41 1.96 19.34 0.09
C SER A 41 3.01 20.05 0.93
N LYS A 42 4.24 19.48 1.02
CA LYS A 42 5.31 19.90 1.94
C LYS A 42 4.90 20.00 3.43
N ASP A 43 3.75 19.44 3.78
CA ASP A 43 3.20 19.40 5.14
C ASP A 43 3.32 17.98 5.68
N ILE A 44 4.34 17.76 6.51
CA ILE A 44 4.66 16.43 7.04
C ILE A 44 3.54 15.92 7.96
N ASP A 45 2.95 16.77 8.79
CA ASP A 45 1.93 16.35 9.76
C ASP A 45 0.62 15.96 9.03
N ALA A 46 0.27 16.67 7.95
CA ALA A 46 -0.86 16.31 7.09
C ALA A 46 -0.62 14.96 6.38
N ILE A 47 0.60 14.70 5.92
CA ILE A 47 0.98 13.44 5.24
C ILE A 47 0.95 12.28 6.23
N GLU A 48 1.55 12.42 7.41
CA GLU A 48 1.50 11.41 8.45
C GLU A 48 0.05 11.05 8.81
N SER A 49 -0.79 12.06 9.05
CA SER A 49 -2.20 11.87 9.38
C SER A 49 -2.93 11.13 8.26
N LYS A 50 -2.71 11.52 7.00
CA LYS A 50 -3.33 10.91 5.82
C LYS A 50 -2.97 9.43 5.70
N TYR A 51 -1.68 9.09 5.74
CA TYR A 51 -1.22 7.71 5.53
C TYR A 51 -1.56 6.79 6.71
N ARG A 52 -1.56 7.31 7.95
CA ARG A 52 -2.07 6.57 9.11
C ARG A 52 -3.56 6.26 8.98
N ASN A 53 -4.37 7.26 8.60
CA ASN A 53 -5.81 7.07 8.41
C ASN A 53 -6.13 6.08 7.28
N PHE A 54 -5.40 6.13 6.17
CA PHE A 54 -5.56 5.16 5.08
C PHE A 54 -5.22 3.75 5.53
N LEU A 55 -4.09 3.57 6.24
CA LEU A 55 -3.73 2.25 6.76
C LEU A 55 -4.76 1.72 7.76
N ASP A 56 -5.22 2.56 8.68
CA ASP A 56 -6.22 2.16 9.68
C ASP A 56 -7.55 1.76 9.02
N SER A 57 -7.99 2.51 7.99
CA SER A 57 -9.17 2.14 7.22
C SER A 57 -8.95 0.82 6.49
N ALA A 58 -7.82 0.66 5.81
CA ALA A 58 -7.50 -0.54 5.04
C ALA A 58 -7.46 -1.80 5.94
N LEU A 59 -6.81 -1.72 7.10
CA LEU A 59 -6.75 -2.85 8.04
C LEU A 59 -8.12 -3.16 8.67
N ARG A 60 -8.90 -2.13 9.00
CA ARG A 60 -10.25 -2.31 9.53
C ARG A 60 -11.16 -2.99 8.51
N ASP A 61 -11.15 -2.51 7.27
CA ASP A 61 -11.98 -3.06 6.19
C ASP A 61 -11.56 -4.51 5.89
N PHE A 62 -10.26 -4.79 5.83
CA PHE A 62 -9.73 -6.15 5.63
C PHE A 62 -10.15 -7.11 6.75
N ARG A 63 -10.10 -6.65 8.00
CA ARG A 63 -10.51 -7.45 9.16
C ARG A 63 -12.01 -7.72 9.19
N ALA A 64 -12.82 -6.80 8.70
CA ALA A 64 -14.27 -6.92 8.69
C ALA A 64 -14.74 -7.97 7.67
N ASP A 65 -14.24 -7.87 6.44
CA ASP A 65 -14.58 -8.80 5.36
C ASP A 65 -13.45 -8.86 4.32
N PRO A 66 -12.59 -9.90 4.36
CA PRO A 66 -11.50 -10.07 3.39
C PRO A 66 -11.98 -10.24 1.94
N ASP A 67 -13.17 -10.81 1.71
CA ASP A 67 -13.69 -11.06 0.37
C ASP A 67 -14.21 -9.75 -0.24
N GLU A 68 -14.97 -8.96 0.53
CA GLU A 68 -15.38 -7.61 0.13
C GLU A 68 -14.17 -6.69 -0.06
N TYR A 69 -13.14 -6.85 0.79
CA TYR A 69 -11.89 -6.13 0.65
C TYR A 69 -11.19 -6.41 -0.68
N MET A 70 -11.15 -7.67 -1.11
CA MET A 70 -10.62 -8.03 -2.43
C MET A 70 -11.41 -7.38 -3.57
N LEU A 71 -12.74 -7.36 -3.46
CA LEU A 71 -13.58 -6.69 -4.46
C LEU A 71 -13.28 -5.18 -4.52
N SER A 72 -12.98 -4.54 -3.38
CA SER A 72 -12.61 -3.12 -3.33
C SER A 72 -11.30 -2.83 -4.10
N ILE A 73 -10.37 -3.78 -4.12
CA ILE A 73 -9.12 -3.68 -4.88
C ILE A 73 -9.39 -3.80 -6.40
N ASP A 74 -10.26 -4.72 -6.80
CA ASP A 74 -10.60 -4.93 -8.21
C ASP A 74 -11.45 -3.78 -8.78
N MET A 75 -12.38 -3.21 -8.00
CA MET A 75 -13.23 -2.10 -8.43
C MET A 75 -12.46 -0.79 -8.62
N GLY A 76 -11.46 -0.48 -7.79
CA GLY A 76 -10.62 0.71 -8.01
C GLY A 76 -9.80 0.63 -9.30
N ARG A 77 -9.58 -0.58 -9.84
CA ARG A 77 -8.85 -0.82 -11.11
C ARG A 77 -9.76 -0.76 -12.34
N GLN A 78 -11.09 -0.92 -12.16
CA GLN A 78 -12.09 -0.90 -13.22
C GLN A 78 -12.58 0.51 -13.61
N ALA A 79 -11.94 1.58 -13.14
CA ALA A 79 -12.22 2.92 -13.64
C ALA A 79 -11.23 3.37 -14.74
N PRO A 80 -11.28 2.84 -15.98
CA PRO A 80 -11.03 3.64 -17.15
C PRO A 80 -12.36 4.06 -17.76
N SER A 81 -12.62 5.37 -17.75
CA SER A 81 -13.70 6.07 -18.46
C SER A 81 -15.04 6.17 -17.72
N GLU A 82 -15.20 7.25 -16.97
CA GLU A 82 -16.22 8.27 -17.28
C GLU A 82 -15.78 9.56 -16.58
N GLN A 83 -15.37 10.56 -17.35
CA GLN A 83 -15.16 11.91 -16.83
C GLN A 83 -16.54 12.48 -16.46
N PRO A 84 -16.69 13.05 -15.25
CA PRO A 84 -17.39 14.30 -15.11
C PRO A 84 -16.33 15.39 -14.93
N ILE A 85 -16.37 16.40 -15.78
CA ILE A 85 -15.65 17.64 -15.57
C ILE A 85 -16.16 18.22 -14.25
N GLY A 86 -15.36 18.12 -13.21
CA GLY A 86 -15.63 18.66 -11.88
C GLY A 86 -14.36 18.63 -11.07
N ASP A 87 -13.79 19.82 -10.83
CA ASP A 87 -12.64 20.03 -9.95
C ASP A 87 -12.85 19.37 -8.59
N SER A 88 -12.19 18.25 -8.32
CA SER A 88 -11.83 17.81 -6.96
C SER A 88 -10.90 16.60 -7.01
N SER A 89 -9.63 16.85 -6.70
CA SER A 89 -8.80 15.98 -5.84
C SER A 89 -8.97 14.46 -6.03
N ASN A 90 -8.66 13.94 -7.23
CA ASN A 90 -8.71 12.50 -7.51
C ASN A 90 -7.37 11.77 -7.26
N ASP A 91 -6.39 12.46 -6.65
CA ASP A 91 -5.08 11.86 -6.36
C ASP A 91 -5.11 10.85 -5.20
N GLY A 92 -6.02 11.03 -4.24
CA GLY A 92 -6.11 10.19 -3.03
C GLY A 92 -6.61 8.77 -3.29
N GLY A 93 -7.38 8.54 -4.37
CA GLY A 93 -7.89 7.21 -4.71
C GLY A 93 -6.80 6.24 -5.15
N SER A 94 -5.74 6.73 -5.80
CA SER A 94 -4.62 5.89 -6.26
C SER A 94 -3.71 5.45 -5.12
N GLU A 95 -3.47 6.32 -4.13
CA GLU A 95 -2.60 6.05 -2.99
C GLU A 95 -3.29 5.11 -1.97
N ASP A 96 -4.58 5.31 -1.69
CA ASP A 96 -5.36 4.40 -0.84
C ASP A 96 -5.41 2.98 -1.45
N GLN A 97 -5.61 2.89 -2.77
CA GLN A 97 -5.67 1.59 -3.44
C GLN A 97 -4.32 0.85 -3.42
N GLN A 98 -3.19 1.55 -3.48
CA GLN A 98 -1.87 0.91 -3.34
C GLN A 98 -1.66 0.33 -1.94
N ILE A 99 -2.10 1.04 -0.89
CA ILE A 99 -2.08 0.52 0.48
C ILE A 99 -2.95 -0.73 0.57
N ARG A 100 -4.15 -0.72 -0.03
CA ARG A 100 -5.05 -1.87 -0.04
C ARG A 100 -4.48 -3.09 -0.76
N ILE A 101 -3.90 -2.88 -1.95
CA ILE A 101 -3.19 -3.93 -2.70
C ILE A 101 -2.06 -4.51 -1.85
N GLY A 102 -1.28 -3.65 -1.19
CA GLY A 102 -0.16 -4.06 -0.37
C GLY A 102 -0.57 -4.91 0.84
N VAL A 103 -1.64 -4.53 1.55
CA VAL A 103 -2.22 -5.33 2.65
C VAL A 103 -2.58 -6.73 2.16
N TYR A 104 -3.24 -6.83 1.00
CA TYR A 104 -3.65 -8.11 0.44
C TYR A 104 -2.47 -8.99 0.01
N ILE A 105 -1.48 -8.41 -0.69
CA ILE A 105 -0.28 -9.16 -1.11
C ILE A 105 0.50 -9.66 0.11
N PHE A 106 0.66 -8.81 1.12
CA PHE A 106 1.36 -9.18 2.35
C PHE A 106 0.65 -10.34 3.06
N TRP A 107 -0.68 -10.28 3.16
CA TRP A 107 -1.49 -11.36 3.74
C TRP A 107 -1.29 -12.71 3.04
N ILE A 108 -1.38 -12.76 1.71
CA ILE A 108 -1.24 -14.02 0.97
C ILE A 108 0.18 -14.56 1.07
N GLY A 109 1.20 -13.69 1.00
CA GLY A 109 2.59 -14.16 1.06
C GLY A 109 3.10 -14.47 2.46
N LEU A 110 2.33 -14.19 3.52
CA LEU A 110 2.58 -14.79 4.84
C LEU A 110 2.38 -16.30 4.76
N ALA A 111 3.29 -17.04 5.40
CA ALA A 111 3.13 -18.48 5.58
C ALA A 111 1.75 -18.75 6.22
N PRO A 112 0.99 -19.78 5.77
CA PRO A 112 -0.38 -20.01 6.26
C PRO A 112 -0.51 -20.02 7.79
N GLN A 113 0.52 -20.55 8.47
CA GLN A 113 0.62 -20.64 9.93
C GLN A 113 0.78 -19.28 10.64
N ARG A 114 1.21 -18.24 9.91
CA ARG A 114 1.39 -16.85 10.37
C ARG A 114 0.30 -15.91 9.84
N ARG A 115 -0.66 -16.39 9.05
CA ARG A 115 -1.79 -15.60 8.56
C ARG A 115 -2.78 -15.35 9.67
N ASN A 116 -2.47 -14.37 10.51
CA ASN A 116 -3.37 -13.80 11.50
C ASN A 116 -3.33 -12.27 11.43
N HIS A 117 -4.44 -11.62 11.76
CA HIS A 117 -4.59 -10.18 11.61
C HIS A 117 -3.56 -9.39 12.42
N GLU A 118 -3.18 -9.88 13.61
CA GLU A 118 -2.20 -9.22 14.47
C GLU A 118 -0.81 -9.16 13.83
N THR A 119 -0.37 -10.25 13.21
CA THR A 119 0.93 -10.31 12.51
C THR A 119 0.91 -9.40 11.28
N LEU A 120 -0.16 -9.45 10.49
CA LEU A 120 -0.31 -8.59 9.32
C LEU A 120 -0.27 -7.10 9.71
N GLU A 121 -1.08 -6.73 10.71
CA GLU A 121 -1.16 -5.37 11.23
C GLU A 121 0.20 -4.89 11.75
N GLY A 122 0.87 -5.71 12.57
CA GLY A 122 2.18 -5.35 13.14
C GLY A 122 3.25 -5.11 12.07
N GLU A 123 3.34 -5.98 11.07
CA GLU A 123 4.34 -5.87 10.00
C GLU A 123 4.07 -4.65 9.10
N ILE A 124 2.81 -4.41 8.71
CA ILE A 124 2.46 -3.28 7.84
C ILE A 124 2.57 -1.94 8.58
N ARG A 125 2.13 -1.87 9.84
CA ARG A 125 2.30 -0.66 10.67
C ARG A 125 3.77 -0.31 10.80
N LYS A 126 4.63 -1.30 11.04
CA LYS A 126 6.08 -1.08 11.11
C LYS A 126 6.63 -0.47 9.82
N VAL A 127 6.28 -1.02 8.66
CA VAL A 127 6.72 -0.47 7.37
C VAL A 127 6.26 0.98 7.18
N MET A 128 5.01 1.28 7.53
CA MET A 128 4.46 2.63 7.43
C MET A 128 5.15 3.59 8.40
N ASP A 129 5.32 3.20 9.67
CA ASP A 129 5.96 4.00 10.71
C ASP A 129 7.42 4.29 10.38
N ASP A 130 8.17 3.29 9.91
CA ASP A 130 9.56 3.45 9.48
C ASP A 130 9.66 4.42 8.29
N SER A 131 8.71 4.37 7.35
CA SER A 131 8.67 5.26 6.18
C SER A 131 8.34 6.71 6.55
N LEU A 132 7.33 6.91 7.41
CA LEU A 132 6.97 8.25 7.89
C LEU A 132 8.06 8.85 8.76
N LYS A 133 8.71 8.03 9.60
CA LYS A 133 9.86 8.46 10.40
C LYS A 133 11.02 8.91 9.50
N ALA A 134 11.34 8.15 8.45
CA ALA A 134 12.38 8.53 7.49
C ALA A 134 12.09 9.88 6.84
N LEU A 135 10.83 10.13 6.44
CA LEU A 135 10.43 11.44 5.94
C LEU A 135 10.63 12.56 6.97
N ARG A 136 10.31 12.29 8.25
CA ARG A 136 10.40 13.30 9.31
C ARG A 136 11.85 13.60 9.71
N ASP A 137 12.70 12.58 9.74
CA ASP A 137 14.09 12.68 10.17
C ASP A 137 14.96 13.39 9.12
N ASP A 138 14.74 13.11 7.82
CA ASP A 138 15.46 13.77 6.72
C ASP A 138 14.57 13.98 5.47
N PRO A 139 13.75 15.05 5.46
CA PRO A 139 12.85 15.32 4.33
C PRO A 139 13.57 15.64 3.02
N GLU A 140 14.84 16.06 3.07
CA GLU A 140 15.61 16.47 1.87
C GLU A 140 16.22 15.25 1.16
N ASP A 141 16.63 14.23 1.92
CA ASP A 141 17.12 12.96 1.36
C ASP A 141 15.99 11.94 1.14
N PHE A 142 14.82 12.12 1.77
CA PHE A 142 13.70 11.19 1.60
C PHE A 142 13.27 11.07 0.14
N GLY A 143 13.35 9.86 -0.41
CA GLY A 143 12.99 9.58 -1.79
C GLY A 143 14.15 9.71 -2.79
N SER A 144 15.37 10.04 -2.35
CA SER A 144 16.60 10.06 -3.16
C SER A 144 16.84 8.74 -3.89
N GLU A 145 16.36 7.62 -3.34
CA GLU A 145 16.40 6.30 -3.97
C GLU A 145 15.57 6.22 -5.27
N PHE A 146 14.58 7.10 -5.46
CA PHE A 146 13.70 7.13 -6.63
C PHE A 146 14.21 8.07 -7.74
N HIS A 147 15.25 8.86 -7.48
CA HIS A 147 15.82 9.82 -8.44
C HIS A 147 16.68 9.17 -9.55
N TRP A 148 16.86 7.84 -9.53
CA TRP A 148 17.73 7.12 -10.48
C TRP A 148 17.05 6.64 -11.77
N THR A 149 15.77 6.95 -12.00
CA THR A 149 15.07 6.57 -13.24
C THR A 149 14.58 7.78 -14.04
N SER A 150 15.52 8.52 -14.61
CA SER A 150 15.26 9.31 -15.82
C SER A 150 16.38 9.03 -16.82
N PRO A 151 16.10 8.43 -17.99
CA PRO A 151 16.98 8.54 -19.15
C PRO A 151 17.01 9.97 -19.70
#